data_AF-A0A2R6J8Z9-F1
#
_entry.id   AF-A0A2R6J8Z9-F1
#
_cell.length_a   1.000
_cell.length_b   1.000
_cell.length_c   1.000
_cell.angle_alpha   90.00
_cell.angle_beta   90.00
_cell.angle_gamma   90.00
#
_symmetry.space_group_name_H-M   'P 1'
#
loop_
_entity.id
_entity.type
_entity.pdbx_description
1 polymer ?
#
loop_
_entity_poly.entity_id
_entity_poly.type
_entity_poly.pdbx_seq_one_letter_code
_entity_poly.pdbx_strand_id
1 'polypeptide(L)'
;MEVREAVEADAGRLATLADAPTDTMRNLVHDRTVRVAENDGEIVGFVSFDAKRDAVHVTQFDGTSEAAARLLDEPARFARSEGMAAELLVEQSRAELQRAATAAGFE
;
A
#
# COMPACT_ATOMS: atom_id res chain seq x y z
N MET A 1 -0.76 -30.68 9.96
CA MET A 1 -0.66 -29.81 8.77
C MET A 1 -0.71 -28.40 9.30
N GLU A 2 0.37 -27.64 9.13
CA GLU A 2 0.48 -26.25 9.62
C GLU A 2 0.26 -25.29 8.45
N VAL A 3 -0.61 -24.31 8.64
CA VAL A 3 -0.92 -23.28 7.63
C VAL A 3 -0.34 -21.95 8.10
N ARG A 4 0.43 -21.29 7.24
CA ARG A 4 1.02 -19.96 7.49
C ARG A 4 0.86 -19.05 6.28
N GLU A 5 1.02 -17.75 6.48
CA GLU A 5 1.08 -16.78 5.38
C GLU A 5 2.30 -17.06 4.48
N ALA A 6 2.10 -16.89 3.16
CA ALA A 6 3.17 -16.95 2.18
C ALA A 6 3.96 -15.63 2.18
N VAL A 7 5.28 -15.74 2.19
CA VAL A 7 6.20 -14.60 2.12
C VAL A 7 6.93 -14.61 0.79
N GLU A 8 7.60 -13.52 0.41
CA GLU A 8 8.23 -13.40 -0.92
C GLU A 8 9.18 -14.57 -1.24
N ALA A 9 9.89 -15.09 -0.23
CA ALA A 9 10.76 -16.26 -0.39
C ALA A 9 10.02 -17.54 -0.83
N ASP A 10 8.70 -17.58 -0.72
CA ASP A 10 7.83 -18.65 -1.24
C ASP A 10 7.48 -18.45 -2.73
N ALA A 11 7.66 -17.26 -3.32
CA ALA A 11 7.21 -16.93 -4.68
C ALA A 11 7.76 -17.89 -5.75
N GLY A 12 9.03 -18.28 -5.68
CA GLY A 12 9.60 -19.26 -6.60
C GLY A 12 8.99 -20.66 -6.46
N ARG A 13 8.66 -21.07 -5.23
CA ARG A 13 8.00 -22.36 -4.97
C ARG A 13 6.55 -22.33 -5.47
N LEU A 14 5.84 -21.23 -5.25
CA LEU A 14 4.48 -21.00 -5.76
C LEU A 14 4.43 -20.97 -7.29
N ALA A 15 5.41 -20.33 -7.93
CA ALA A 15 5.56 -20.26 -9.37
C ALA A 15 5.70 -21.64 -10.02
N THR A 16 6.54 -22.48 -9.42
CA THR A 16 6.73 -23.87 -9.87
C THR A 16 5.45 -24.68 -9.71
N LEU A 17 4.75 -24.51 -8.58
CA LEU A 17 3.53 -25.25 -8.27
C LEU A 17 2.37 -24.88 -9.21
N ALA A 18 2.25 -23.60 -9.55
CA ALA A 18 1.16 -23.04 -10.32
C ALA A 18 1.46 -22.89 -11.82
N ASP A 19 2.64 -23.34 -12.27
CA ASP A 19 3.13 -23.18 -13.65
C ASP A 19 3.01 -21.74 -14.17
N ALA A 20 3.48 -20.79 -13.36
CA ALA A 20 3.39 -19.36 -13.63
C ALA A 20 4.75 -18.68 -13.45
N PRO A 21 4.96 -17.49 -14.05
CA PRO A 21 6.18 -16.72 -13.83
C PRO A 21 6.39 -16.37 -12.35
N THR A 22 7.64 -16.46 -11.89
CA THR A 22 8.02 -16.10 -10.51
C THR A 22 7.61 -14.67 -10.15
N ASP A 23 7.72 -13.72 -11.08
CA ASP A 23 7.35 -12.32 -10.80
C ASP A 23 5.83 -12.11 -10.71
N THR A 24 5.01 -12.94 -11.37
CA THR A 24 3.56 -12.97 -11.16
C THR A 24 3.23 -13.45 -9.75
N MET A 25 3.91 -14.50 -9.28
CA MET A 25 3.74 -15.01 -7.92
C MET A 25 4.36 -14.10 -6.87
N ARG A 26 5.41 -13.36 -7.24
CA ARG A 26 6.00 -12.31 -6.41
C ARG A 26 5.01 -11.18 -6.22
N ASN A 27 4.39 -10.69 -7.30
CA ASN A 27 3.31 -9.70 -7.25
C ASN A 27 2.09 -10.19 -6.46
N LEU A 28 1.71 -11.46 -6.60
CA LEU A 28 0.61 -12.08 -5.82
C LEU A 28 0.91 -12.13 -4.32
N VAL A 29 2.17 -12.39 -3.95
CA VAL A 29 2.63 -12.29 -2.55
C VAL A 29 2.82 -10.82 -2.14
N HIS A 30 3.08 -9.96 -3.11
CA HIS A 30 3.22 -8.50 -2.98
C HIS A 30 1.93 -7.76 -3.34
N ASP A 31 0.75 -8.17 -2.86
CA ASP A 31 -0.46 -7.31 -2.96
C ASP A 31 -0.29 -5.91 -2.31
N ARG A 32 0.93 -5.58 -1.86
CA ARG A 32 1.47 -4.26 -1.58
C ARG A 32 1.86 -3.48 -2.84
N THR A 33 1.03 -2.52 -3.22
CA THR A 33 1.30 -1.50 -4.24
C THR A 33 2.05 -0.32 -3.65
N VAL A 34 3.09 0.16 -4.35
CA VAL A 34 3.81 1.41 -4.01
C VAL A 34 3.57 2.47 -5.07
N ARG A 35 3.28 3.70 -4.65
CA ARG A 35 3.17 4.90 -5.50
C ARG A 35 4.09 5.99 -4.99
N VAL A 36 4.59 6.81 -5.90
CA VAL A 36 5.47 7.96 -5.60
C VAL A 36 4.89 9.23 -6.20
N ALA A 37 5.12 10.35 -5.54
CA ALA A 37 4.87 11.68 -6.07
C ALA A 37 6.21 12.30 -6.48
N GLU A 38 6.26 12.84 -7.68
CA GLU A 38 7.45 13.46 -8.25
C GLU A 38 7.17 14.93 -8.57
N ASN A 39 8.15 15.79 -8.31
CA ASN A 39 8.16 17.19 -8.72
C ASN A 39 9.53 17.51 -9.33
N ASP A 40 9.55 18.02 -10.56
CA ASP A 40 10.77 18.39 -11.29
C ASP A 40 11.87 17.30 -11.34
N GLY A 41 11.48 16.02 -11.43
CA GLY A 41 12.44 14.90 -11.45
C GLY A 41 12.84 14.39 -10.07
N GLU A 42 12.35 14.99 -8.98
CA GLU A 42 12.66 14.60 -7.61
C GLU A 42 11.45 13.94 -6.93
N ILE A 43 11.69 12.84 -6.22
CA ILE A 43 10.65 12.18 -5.42
C ILE A 43 10.38 13.02 -4.18
N VAL A 44 9.14 13.51 -4.06
CA VAL A 44 8.68 14.37 -2.95
C VAL A 44 7.73 13.65 -1.99
N GLY A 45 7.41 12.38 -2.25
CA GLY A 45 6.66 11.51 -1.34
C GLY A 45 6.39 10.12 -1.90
N PHE A 46 5.91 9.21 -1.05
CA PHE A 46 5.49 7.87 -1.43
C PHE A 46 4.36 7.35 -0.54
N VAL A 47 3.64 6.34 -1.04
CA VAL A 47 2.67 5.55 -0.28
C VAL A 47 2.82 4.08 -0.67
N SER A 48 2.66 3.20 0.29
CA SER A 48 2.67 1.75 0.14
C SER A 48 1.42 1.19 0.80
N PHE A 49 0.59 0.50 0.05
CA PHE A 49 -0.67 -0.06 0.54
C PHE A 49 -0.90 -1.47 0.04
N ASP A 50 -1.53 -2.32 0.85
CA ASP A 50 -1.96 -3.65 0.43
C ASP A 50 -3.47 -3.84 0.53
N ALA A 51 -4.05 -4.55 -0.43
CA ALA A 51 -5.47 -4.92 -0.38
C ALA A 51 -5.59 -6.31 0.25
N LYS A 52 -6.26 -6.40 1.40
CA LYS A 52 -6.47 -7.67 2.11
C LYS A 52 -7.89 -7.76 2.62
N ARG A 53 -8.55 -8.88 2.30
CA ARG A 53 -9.95 -9.17 2.70
C ARG A 53 -10.89 -8.08 2.18
N ASP A 54 -11.29 -7.17 3.07
CA ASP A 54 -12.30 -6.11 2.85
C ASP A 54 -11.72 -4.71 3.09
N ALA A 55 -10.40 -4.58 3.25
CA ALA A 55 -9.73 -3.30 3.47
C ALA A 55 -8.41 -3.15 2.70
N VAL A 56 -8.14 -1.91 2.32
CA VAL A 56 -6.88 -1.45 1.75
C VAL A 56 -6.07 -0.81 2.87
N HIS A 57 -5.00 -1.48 3.29
CA HIS A 57 -4.16 -1.05 4.38
C HIS A 57 -2.99 -0.24 3.85
N VAL A 58 -2.97 1.05 4.12
CA VAL A 58 -1.77 1.86 3.95
C VAL A 58 -0.76 1.44 5.00
N THR A 59 0.27 0.74 4.54
CA THR A 59 1.33 0.21 5.37
C THR A 59 2.41 1.23 5.68
N GLN A 60 2.68 2.15 4.74
CA GLN A 60 3.67 3.22 4.89
C GLN A 60 3.31 4.39 3.98
N PHE A 61 3.64 5.61 4.41
CA PHE A 61 3.69 6.78 3.55
C PHE A 61 4.57 7.84 4.19
N ASP A 62 5.18 8.68 3.36
CA ASP A 62 5.95 9.85 3.81
C ASP A 62 6.08 10.85 2.65
N GLY A 63 6.57 12.05 2.96
CA GLY A 63 6.78 13.12 1.99
C GLY A 63 6.22 14.46 2.46
N THR A 64 6.22 15.43 1.56
CA THR A 64 5.58 16.73 1.84
C THR A 64 4.10 16.54 2.14
N SER A 65 3.51 17.42 2.96
CA SER A 65 2.08 17.32 3.31
C SER A 65 1.16 17.26 2.09
N GLU A 66 1.49 18.02 1.03
CA GLU A 66 0.75 18.00 -0.23
C GLU A 66 0.91 16.67 -0.98
N ALA A 67 2.14 16.17 -1.10
CA ALA A 67 2.42 14.90 -1.75
C ALA A 67 1.74 13.74 -1.03
N ALA A 68 1.87 13.68 0.29
CA ALA A 68 1.26 12.64 1.13
C ALA A 68 -0.27 12.63 1.00
N ALA A 69 -0.94 13.80 1.07
CA ALA A 69 -2.38 13.87 0.92
C ALA A 69 -2.84 13.38 -0.46
N ARG A 70 -2.13 13.77 -1.53
CA ARG A 70 -2.44 13.33 -2.90
C ARG A 70 -2.21 11.83 -3.09
N LEU A 71 -1.13 11.30 -2.53
CA LEU A 71 -0.78 9.89 -2.62
C LEU A 71 -1.79 9.00 -1.87
N LEU A 72 -2.29 9.47 -0.71
CA LEU A 72 -3.31 8.79 0.08
C LEU A 72 -4.69 8.75 -0.59
N ASP A 73 -5.00 9.67 -1.52
CA ASP A 73 -6.26 9.61 -2.28
C ASP A 73 -6.33 8.35 -3.15
N GLU A 74 -5.19 7.80 -3.59
CA GLU A 74 -5.18 6.62 -4.45
C GLU A 74 -5.67 5.33 -3.75
N PRO A 75 -5.09 4.89 -2.62
CA PRO A 75 -5.62 3.75 -1.87
C PRO A 75 -7.05 4.02 -1.39
N ALA A 76 -7.39 5.25 -1.00
CA ALA A 76 -8.75 5.60 -0.60
C ALA A 76 -9.76 5.48 -1.75
N ARG A 77 -9.39 5.92 -2.96
CA ARG A 77 -10.23 5.80 -4.16
C ARG A 77 -10.37 4.35 -4.59
N PHE A 78 -9.29 3.58 -4.57
CA PHE A 78 -9.31 2.15 -4.87
C PHE A 78 -10.22 1.41 -3.89
N ALA A 79 -10.10 1.68 -2.59
CA ALA A 79 -11.00 1.10 -1.60
C ALA A 79 -12.48 1.43 -1.89
N ARG A 80 -12.78 2.71 -2.16
CA ARG A 80 -14.14 3.15 -2.52
C ARG A 80 -14.69 2.47 -3.79
N SER A 81 -13.87 2.26 -4.82
CA SER A 81 -14.32 1.61 -6.07
C SER A 81 -14.61 0.13 -5.87
N GLU A 82 -13.85 -0.53 -4.99
CA GLU A 82 -14.01 -1.95 -4.67
C GLU A 82 -15.01 -2.21 -3.51
N GLY A 83 -15.61 -1.17 -2.93
CA GLY A 83 -16.50 -1.29 -1.78
C GLY A 83 -15.80 -1.70 -0.48
N MET A 84 -14.49 -1.46 -0.40
CA MET A 84 -13.61 -1.77 0.73
C MET A 84 -13.39 -0.54 1.62
N ALA A 85 -12.95 -0.77 2.86
CA ALA A 85 -12.43 0.29 3.72
C ALA A 85 -10.98 0.65 3.36
N ALA A 86 -10.54 1.88 3.62
CA ALA A 86 -9.13 2.24 3.58
C ALA A 86 -8.65 2.53 5.00
N GLU A 87 -7.59 1.86 5.42
CA GLU A 87 -7.07 1.93 6.79
C GLU A 87 -5.62 2.36 6.78
N LEU A 88 -5.22 3.18 7.75
CA LEU A 88 -3.84 3.58 7.93
C LEU A 88 -3.54 3.77 9.42
N LEU A 89 -2.27 3.59 9.79
CA LEU A 89 -1.80 3.89 11.14
C LEU A 89 -0.66 4.90 11.06
N VAL A 90 -0.77 5.98 11.84
CA VAL A 90 0.25 7.03 11.93
C VAL A 90 0.60 7.25 13.39
N GLU A 91 1.89 7.36 13.67
CA GLU A 91 2.37 7.68 15.02
C GLU A 91 1.88 9.06 15.48
N GLN A 92 1.48 9.18 16.75
CA GLN A 92 1.00 10.43 17.33
C GLN A 92 2.04 11.57 17.28
N SER A 93 3.33 11.23 17.23
CA SER A 93 4.44 12.18 17.11
C SER A 93 4.51 12.85 15.72
N ARG A 94 3.91 12.25 14.69
CA ARG A 94 4.00 12.71 13.29
C ARG A 94 2.81 13.59 12.90
N ALA A 95 2.73 14.79 13.49
CA ALA A 95 1.60 15.71 13.30
C ALA A 95 1.37 16.12 11.83
N GLU A 96 2.41 16.23 11.01
CA GLU A 96 2.28 16.56 9.59
C GLU A 96 1.64 15.43 8.78
N LEU A 97 2.02 14.18 9.03
CA LEU A 97 1.42 13.02 8.37
C LEU A 97 -0.02 12.79 8.83
N GLN A 98 -0.34 13.06 10.10
CA GLN A 98 -1.72 13.04 10.58
C GLN A 98 -2.58 14.07 9.83
N ARG A 99 -2.10 15.31 9.69
CA ARG A 99 -2.83 16.33 8.91
C ARG A 99 -3.03 15.92 7.45
N ALA A 100 -2.02 15.31 6.83
CA ALA A 100 -2.14 14.80 5.46
C ALA A 100 -3.18 13.66 5.36
N ALA A 101 -3.20 12.74 6.32
CA ALA A 101 -4.20 11.67 6.40
C ALA A 101 -5.63 12.22 6.59
N THR A 102 -5.83 13.18 7.50
CA THR A 102 -7.12 13.85 7.69
C THR A 102 -7.56 14.60 6.44
N ALA A 103 -6.64 15.29 5.75
CA ALA A 103 -6.94 15.96 4.49
C ALA A 103 -7.33 14.99 3.37
N ALA A 104 -6.81 13.76 3.41
CA ALA A 104 -7.17 12.68 2.50
C ALA A 104 -8.48 11.94 2.90
N GLY A 105 -9.11 12.33 4.01
CA GLY A 105 -10.40 11.81 4.46
C GLY A 105 -10.32 10.60 5.38
N PHE A 106 -9.15 10.33 5.97
CA PHE A 106 -9.00 9.32 7.03
C PHE A 106 -9.31 9.95 8.39
N GLU A 107 -9.97 9.18 9.27
CA GLU A 107 -10.35 9.60 10.63
C GLU A 107 -9.29 9.23 11.68
#